data_AF-A0A6N3CXF9-F1
#
_entry.id   AF-A0A6N3CXF9-F1
#
_cell.length_a   1.000
_cell.length_b   1.000
_cell.length_c   1.000
_cell.angle_alpha   90.00
_cell.angle_beta   90.00
_cell.angle_gamma   90.00
#
_symmetry.space_group_name_H-M   'P 1'
#
loop_
_entity.id
_entity.type
_entity.pdbx_description
1 polymer ?
#
loop_
_entity_poly.entity_id
_entity_poly.type
_entity_poly.pdbx_seq_one_letter_code
_entity_poly.pdbx_strand_id
1 'polypeptide(L)'
;MYNRIILLVMDSVGVGHAADAIKFGDEGSNTLGHIEAVAGPIRCPNLKSLGLANIADISAFDEPVIGAYGRMAETSTGKDTTSGHWEMMGHPVTVPFPTFYDGFPKELMDAFIKETGYGFLGNEVASGTEIIERLGEEHIRTGKPIVYTSADSVFQIAAHEDIIPLEDLYRMCQITRDKVCVGDYYVGRIIARPFVGTPGHFVRTSNRHDYSRMPEKKMVQQELQDANIPTVAVGKIGDIYAHVGWDASYPTKSNAHGMNVVPYLLGQSFTRGFMMVNLVEFDSLYGHRRNVEGYKRAIEDFDYQLGGLLDLLKDDDLLLITADHGNDPTWKGTDHTREMVPLLAYSPSMSHSVALGDRHSFADIGETVLQNFGLKQWGIGSSFLNSLKV
;
A
#
# COMPACT_ATOMS: atom_id res chain seq x y z
N MET A 1 13.17 -24.39 6.02
CA MET A 1 12.80 -23.58 4.84
C MET A 1 11.29 -23.64 4.79
N TYR A 2 10.64 -22.51 4.59
CA TYR A 2 9.19 -22.42 4.62
C TYR A 2 8.62 -22.73 3.24
N ASN A 3 7.55 -23.50 3.22
CA ASN A 3 6.84 -23.88 2.01
C ASN A 3 5.93 -22.73 1.53
N ARG A 4 5.34 -21.97 2.47
CA ARG A 4 4.55 -20.77 2.18
C ARG A 4 5.11 -19.59 2.95
N ILE A 5 5.21 -18.44 2.29
CA ILE A 5 5.44 -17.15 2.95
C ILE A 5 4.20 -16.28 2.71
N ILE A 6 3.63 -15.74 3.78
CA ILE A 6 2.51 -14.82 3.77
C ILE A 6 3.02 -13.47 4.29
N LEU A 7 3.02 -12.45 3.44
CA LEU A 7 3.37 -11.08 3.80
C LEU A 7 2.11 -10.23 3.90
N LEU A 8 1.81 -9.75 5.11
CA LEU A 8 0.76 -8.77 5.38
C LEU A 8 1.38 -7.38 5.46
N VAL A 9 0.93 -6.47 4.61
CA VAL A 9 1.28 -5.05 4.68
C VAL A 9 0.09 -4.30 5.29
N MET A 10 0.29 -3.80 6.51
CA MET A 10 -0.60 -2.87 7.18
C MET A 10 -0.27 -1.47 6.66
N ASP A 11 -0.85 -1.13 5.51
CA ASP A 11 -0.61 0.10 4.74
C ASP A 11 -0.53 1.32 5.67
N SER A 12 0.58 2.05 5.64
CA SER A 12 0.85 3.24 6.46
C SER A 12 1.02 3.10 8.00
N VAL A 13 1.07 1.89 8.57
CA VAL A 13 1.22 1.69 10.03
C VAL A 13 2.69 1.87 10.47
N GLY A 14 3.15 3.13 10.53
CA GLY A 14 4.49 3.52 10.95
C GLY A 14 4.76 3.37 12.46
N VAL A 15 6.05 3.27 12.82
CA VAL A 15 6.55 3.09 14.21
C VAL A 15 7.51 4.21 14.63
N GLY A 16 7.33 5.43 14.11
CA GLY A 16 8.15 6.59 14.44
C GLY A 16 9.03 7.05 13.28
N HIS A 17 9.30 8.35 13.23
CA HIS A 17 10.02 9.02 12.15
C HIS A 17 11.36 8.34 11.81
N ALA A 18 11.65 8.22 10.51
CA ALA A 18 12.93 7.74 10.04
C ALA A 18 14.02 8.81 10.21
N ALA A 19 15.29 8.40 10.14
CA ALA A 19 16.42 9.30 10.30
C ALA A 19 16.45 10.47 9.29
N ASP A 20 15.83 10.30 8.12
CA ASP A 20 15.77 11.31 7.07
C ASP A 20 14.42 12.07 7.01
N ALA A 21 13.53 11.88 7.99
CA ALA A 21 12.20 12.47 8.03
C ALA A 21 12.20 14.01 7.93
N ILE A 22 13.25 14.68 8.41
CA ILE A 22 13.42 16.13 8.28
C ILE A 22 13.38 16.60 6.82
N LYS A 23 13.87 15.80 5.86
CA LYS A 23 13.84 16.12 4.42
C LYS A 23 12.42 16.14 3.85
N PHE A 24 11.49 15.45 4.53
CA PHE A 24 10.07 15.37 4.17
C PHE A 24 9.21 16.29 5.04
N GLY A 25 9.80 17.01 6.00
CA GLY A 25 9.07 17.84 6.95
C GLY A 25 8.32 17.05 8.03
N ASP A 26 8.74 15.80 8.26
CA ASP A 26 8.06 14.77 9.08
C ASP A 26 8.83 14.41 10.36
N GLU A 27 9.83 15.22 10.75
CA GLU A 27 10.57 15.04 12.02
C GLU A 27 9.60 15.09 13.21
N GLY A 28 9.53 14.00 13.97
CA GLY A 28 8.62 13.85 15.10
C GLY A 28 7.33 13.09 14.80
N SER A 29 7.04 12.73 13.54
CA SER A 29 5.92 11.84 13.20
C SER A 29 6.05 10.48 13.91
N ASN A 30 4.93 9.93 14.36
CA ASN A 30 4.89 8.64 15.04
C ASN A 30 3.48 8.04 14.98
N THR A 31 3.18 7.29 13.93
CA THR A 31 1.82 6.80 13.67
C THR A 31 1.25 6.01 14.85
N LEU A 32 1.85 4.87 15.21
CA LEU A 32 1.34 4.06 16.32
C LEU A 32 1.42 4.77 17.68
N GLY A 33 2.54 5.44 17.95
CA GLY A 33 2.75 6.11 19.24
C GLY A 33 1.74 7.25 19.47
N HIS A 34 1.48 8.06 18.46
CA HIS A 34 0.51 9.15 18.57
C HIS A 34 -0.94 8.67 18.56
N ILE A 35 -1.26 7.58 17.84
CA ILE A 35 -2.58 6.95 17.96
C ILE A 35 -2.85 6.57 19.41
N GLU A 36 -1.92 5.87 20.05
CA GLU A 36 -2.10 5.45 21.45
C GLU A 36 -2.09 6.64 22.42
N ALA A 37 -1.22 7.62 22.22
CA ALA A 37 -1.13 8.80 23.08
C ALA A 37 -2.44 9.61 23.11
N VAL A 38 -3.16 9.66 21.98
CA VAL A 38 -4.40 10.45 21.85
C VAL A 38 -5.66 9.63 22.15
N ALA A 39 -5.78 8.42 21.59
CA ALA A 39 -6.98 7.58 21.71
C ALA A 39 -6.90 6.56 22.87
N GLY A 40 -5.80 6.57 23.63
CA GLY A 40 -5.52 5.63 24.71
C GLY A 40 -5.04 4.26 24.22
N PRO A 41 -4.74 3.31 25.14
CA PRO A 41 -4.09 2.04 24.85
C PRO A 41 -4.70 1.27 23.67
N ILE A 42 -3.87 0.86 22.70
CA ILE A 42 -4.29 0.04 21.57
C ILE A 42 -4.36 -1.43 22.03
N ARG A 43 -5.52 -2.05 21.90
CA ARG A 43 -5.74 -3.45 22.26
C ARG A 43 -5.34 -4.38 21.12
N CYS A 44 -4.05 -4.69 21.04
CA CYS A 44 -3.49 -5.59 20.03
C CYS A 44 -2.65 -6.74 20.62
N PRO A 45 -3.23 -7.64 21.45
CA PRO A 45 -2.48 -8.71 22.11
C PRO A 45 -1.75 -9.63 21.14
N ASN A 46 -2.27 -9.91 19.94
CA ASN A 46 -1.62 -10.81 18.99
C ASN A 46 -0.36 -10.15 18.41
N LEU A 47 -0.45 -8.93 17.89
CA LEU A 47 0.69 -8.16 17.41
C LEU A 47 1.74 -7.94 18.51
N LYS A 48 1.30 -7.68 19.74
CA LYS A 48 2.20 -7.56 20.89
C LYS A 48 2.91 -8.89 21.22
N SER A 49 2.22 -10.03 21.10
CA SER A 49 2.84 -11.36 21.23
C SER A 49 3.87 -11.65 20.15
N LEU A 50 3.71 -11.06 18.96
CA LEU A 50 4.71 -11.14 17.88
C LEU A 50 5.89 -10.16 18.09
N GLY A 51 5.79 -9.26 19.06
CA GLY A 51 6.86 -8.37 19.49
C GLY A 51 6.66 -6.88 19.18
N LEU A 52 5.48 -6.46 18.70
CA LEU A 52 5.22 -5.06 18.32
C LEU A 52 5.55 -4.04 19.43
N ALA A 53 5.20 -4.34 20.68
CA ALA A 53 5.46 -3.43 21.82
C ALA A 53 6.96 -3.25 22.14
N ASN A 54 7.86 -4.07 21.56
CA ASN A 54 9.31 -3.89 21.73
C ASN A 54 9.91 -2.91 20.70
N ILE A 55 9.14 -2.54 19.67
CA ILE A 55 9.61 -1.73 18.54
C ILE A 55 8.76 -0.48 18.28
N ALA A 56 7.62 -0.35 18.93
CA ALA A 56 6.70 0.77 18.78
C ALA A 56 6.50 1.48 20.13
N ASP A 57 6.24 2.79 20.10
CA ASP A 57 5.99 3.61 21.29
C ASP A 57 4.55 3.41 21.82
N ILE A 58 4.21 2.17 22.17
CA ILE A 58 2.91 1.75 22.68
C ILE A 58 3.06 1.04 24.03
N SER A 59 1.95 0.86 24.75
CA SER A 59 1.94 0.20 26.06
C SER A 59 2.59 -1.19 25.97
N ALA A 60 3.45 -1.47 26.95
CA ALA A 60 4.16 -2.73 27.08
C ALA A 60 3.21 -3.95 27.10
N PHE A 61 3.80 -5.12 26.89
CA PHE A 61 3.11 -6.40 26.92
C PHE A 61 3.86 -7.34 27.85
N ASP A 62 3.17 -7.81 28.89
CA ASP A 62 3.78 -8.62 29.94
C ASP A 62 3.83 -10.12 29.61
N GLU A 63 3.21 -10.54 28.50
CA GLU A 63 3.23 -11.92 28.04
C GLU A 63 4.49 -12.22 27.19
N PRO A 64 4.95 -13.48 27.14
CA PRO A 64 6.10 -13.87 26.33
C PRO A 64 5.93 -13.52 24.84
N VAL A 65 6.98 -12.94 24.26
CA VAL A 65 7.06 -12.74 22.81
C VAL A 65 7.37 -14.08 22.15
N ILE A 66 6.65 -14.41 21.09
CA ILE A 66 6.76 -15.67 20.34
C ILE A 66 7.27 -15.47 18.90
N GLY A 67 7.34 -14.23 18.44
CA GLY A 67 7.81 -13.87 17.09
C GLY A 67 9.22 -13.31 17.06
N ALA A 68 9.70 -13.06 15.85
CA ALA A 68 10.85 -12.20 15.60
C ALA A 68 10.37 -10.79 15.29
N TYR A 69 11.08 -9.78 15.79
CA TYR A 69 10.66 -8.38 15.69
C TYR A 69 11.82 -7.44 15.40
N GLY A 70 11.55 -6.41 14.61
CA GLY A 70 12.49 -5.34 14.29
C GLY A 70 11.76 -4.17 13.63
N ARG A 71 12.52 -3.18 13.17
CA ARG A 71 12.00 -2.07 12.37
C ARG A 71 12.74 -2.01 11.06
N MET A 72 12.14 -1.47 10.02
CA MET A 72 12.84 -1.22 8.77
C MET A 72 12.82 0.25 8.43
N ALA A 73 13.92 0.74 7.86
CA ALA A 73 14.01 2.05 7.25
C ALA A 73 13.85 1.94 5.73
N GLU A 74 13.16 2.90 5.13
CA GLU A 74 13.03 3.00 3.67
C GLU A 74 14.29 3.64 3.09
N THR A 75 14.83 3.07 2.02
CA THR A 75 15.98 3.63 1.28
C THR A 75 15.55 4.43 0.05
N SER A 76 14.35 4.17 -0.44
CA SER A 76 13.72 4.90 -1.54
C SER A 76 13.56 6.37 -1.18
N THR A 77 13.62 7.23 -2.21
CA THR A 77 13.55 8.69 -2.04
C THR A 77 12.12 9.21 -1.95
N GLY A 78 11.13 8.39 -2.26
CA GLY A 78 9.70 8.67 -2.03
C GLY A 78 9.26 8.18 -0.64
N LYS A 79 8.00 8.47 -0.29
CA LYS A 79 7.30 7.96 0.90
C LYS A 79 5.85 7.53 0.55
N ASP A 80 5.62 7.27 -0.74
CA ASP A 80 4.34 6.83 -1.27
C ASP A 80 4.28 5.30 -1.29
N THR A 81 3.06 4.76 -1.34
CA THR A 81 2.78 3.32 -1.35
C THR A 81 3.60 2.57 -2.40
N THR A 82 3.80 3.14 -3.59
CA THR A 82 4.49 2.43 -4.67
C THR A 82 5.97 2.29 -4.36
N SER A 83 6.61 3.34 -3.82
CA SER A 83 8.02 3.32 -3.41
C SER A 83 8.28 2.25 -2.34
N GLY A 84 7.50 2.26 -1.26
CA GLY A 84 7.69 1.32 -0.15
C GLY A 84 7.49 -0.14 -0.58
N HIS A 85 6.41 -0.42 -1.31
CA HIS A 85 6.13 -1.75 -1.84
C HIS A 85 7.22 -2.22 -2.84
N TRP A 86 7.60 -1.38 -3.79
CA TRP A 86 8.63 -1.74 -4.77
C TRP A 86 9.98 -2.03 -4.09
N GLU A 87 10.33 -1.28 -3.05
CA GLU A 87 11.52 -1.54 -2.26
C GLU A 87 11.48 -2.91 -1.59
N MET A 88 10.36 -3.30 -0.96
CA MET A 88 10.19 -4.63 -0.35
C MET A 88 10.52 -5.76 -1.33
N MET A 89 10.22 -5.55 -2.61
CA MET A 89 10.42 -6.52 -3.67
C MET A 89 11.70 -6.29 -4.49
N GLY A 90 12.67 -5.60 -3.89
CA GLY A 90 14.02 -5.45 -4.45
C GLY A 90 14.16 -4.34 -5.47
N HIS A 91 13.28 -3.34 -5.47
CA HIS A 91 13.39 -2.18 -6.35
C HIS A 91 13.23 -0.86 -5.58
N PRO A 92 14.27 -0.40 -4.86
CA PRO A 92 14.29 0.94 -4.29
C PRO A 92 14.06 2.00 -5.38
N VAL A 93 13.18 2.96 -5.11
CA VAL A 93 12.86 4.07 -6.01
C VAL A 93 13.82 5.23 -5.73
N THR A 94 14.63 5.60 -6.72
CA THR A 94 15.65 6.66 -6.58
C THR A 94 15.19 8.04 -7.06
N VAL A 95 14.03 8.10 -7.73
CA VAL A 95 13.39 9.32 -8.19
C VAL A 95 11.94 9.26 -7.71
N PRO A 96 11.50 10.14 -6.79
CA PRO A 96 10.16 10.08 -6.24
C PRO A 96 9.10 10.34 -7.32
N PHE A 97 7.91 9.79 -7.15
CA PHE A 97 6.80 10.10 -8.05
C PHE A 97 6.30 11.53 -7.82
N PRO A 98 5.95 12.28 -8.88
CA PRO A 98 5.52 13.67 -8.74
C PRO A 98 4.14 13.76 -8.08
N THR A 99 3.97 14.70 -7.14
CA THR A 99 2.68 15.09 -6.55
C THR A 99 2.32 16.52 -6.95
N PHE A 100 1.04 16.87 -6.90
CA PHE A 100 0.51 18.12 -7.48
C PHE A 100 -0.48 18.81 -6.55
N TYR A 101 0.01 19.45 -5.49
CA TYR A 101 -0.82 20.06 -4.45
C TYR A 101 -1.68 21.26 -4.92
N ASP A 102 -1.24 21.93 -5.99
CA ASP A 102 -1.95 23.08 -6.59
C ASP A 102 -2.68 22.68 -7.90
N GLY A 103 -2.85 21.38 -8.15
CA GLY A 103 -3.30 20.85 -9.43
C GLY A 103 -2.16 20.67 -10.44
N PHE A 104 -2.50 20.10 -11.59
CA PHE A 104 -1.54 19.84 -12.67
C PHE A 104 -1.12 21.14 -13.36
N PRO A 105 0.17 21.28 -13.73
CA PRO A 105 0.66 22.49 -14.38
C PRO A 105 0.05 22.65 -15.77
N LYS A 106 0.04 23.90 -16.25
CA LYS A 106 -0.61 24.27 -17.51
C LYS A 106 -0.09 23.43 -18.68
N GLU A 107 1.21 23.23 -18.78
CA GLU A 107 1.82 22.46 -19.86
C GLU A 107 1.36 20.99 -19.88
N LEU A 108 1.15 20.38 -18.71
CA LEU A 108 0.62 19.01 -18.62
C LEU A 108 -0.84 18.95 -19.08
N MET A 109 -1.64 19.94 -18.68
CA MET A 109 -3.05 20.03 -19.08
C MET A 109 -3.24 20.44 -20.55
N ASP A 110 -2.33 21.24 -21.11
CA ASP A 110 -2.29 21.52 -22.56
C ASP A 110 -1.99 20.23 -23.34
N ALA A 111 -1.05 19.40 -22.85
CA ALA A 111 -0.77 18.09 -23.43
C ALA A 111 -1.98 17.15 -23.31
N PHE A 112 -2.66 17.13 -22.17
CA PHE A 112 -3.92 16.39 -22.00
C PHE A 112 -4.96 16.76 -23.06
N ILE A 113 -5.21 18.07 -23.25
CA ILE A 113 -6.17 18.54 -24.26
C ILE A 113 -5.74 18.12 -25.66
N LYS A 114 -4.46 18.31 -26.00
CA LYS A 114 -3.92 17.99 -27.32
C LYS A 114 -4.02 16.50 -27.65
N GLU A 115 -3.63 15.63 -26.72
CA GLU A 115 -3.52 14.18 -26.99
C GLU A 115 -4.87 13.46 -26.87
N THR A 116 -5.76 13.91 -25.98
CA THR A 116 -7.07 13.28 -25.78
C THR A 116 -8.16 13.88 -26.67
N GLY A 117 -8.03 15.16 -27.05
CA GLY A 117 -9.06 15.93 -27.75
C GLY A 117 -10.14 16.51 -26.84
N TYR A 118 -10.04 16.34 -25.52
CA TYR A 118 -11.03 16.82 -24.55
C TYR A 118 -10.56 18.08 -23.83
N GLY A 119 -11.49 19.01 -23.58
CA GLY A 119 -11.30 19.99 -22.50
C GLY A 119 -11.36 19.32 -21.12
N PHE A 120 -11.30 20.09 -20.04
CA PHE A 120 -11.47 19.54 -18.69
C PHE A 120 -12.19 20.54 -17.75
N LEU A 121 -12.67 20.02 -16.63
CA LEU A 121 -13.14 20.75 -15.46
C LEU A 121 -12.27 20.37 -14.24
N GLY A 122 -12.19 21.24 -13.23
CA GLY A 122 -11.42 21.00 -12.01
C GLY A 122 -9.96 21.41 -12.15
N ASN A 123 -9.07 20.41 -12.17
CA ASN A 123 -7.62 20.52 -12.03
C ASN A 123 -7.16 21.03 -10.65
N GLU A 124 -7.54 20.30 -9.60
CA GLU A 124 -7.23 20.62 -8.21
C GLU A 124 -7.12 19.35 -7.37
N VAL A 125 -6.62 19.49 -6.13
CA VAL A 125 -6.68 18.42 -5.13
C VAL A 125 -8.09 18.34 -4.58
N ALA A 126 -8.73 17.17 -4.69
CA ALA A 126 -10.09 16.99 -4.19
C ALA A 126 -10.42 15.55 -3.83
N SER A 127 -11.40 15.38 -2.94
CA SER A 127 -12.07 14.09 -2.77
C SER A 127 -12.92 13.79 -3.99
N GLY A 128 -12.86 12.55 -4.50
CA GLY A 128 -13.65 12.14 -5.66
C GLY A 128 -15.15 12.30 -5.46
N THR A 129 -15.67 12.16 -4.23
CA THR A 129 -17.09 12.41 -3.95
C THR A 129 -17.42 13.89 -4.00
N GLU A 130 -16.56 14.75 -3.44
CA GLU A 130 -16.77 16.20 -3.39
C GLU A 130 -16.75 16.81 -4.79
N ILE A 131 -15.73 16.48 -5.59
CA ILE A 131 -15.56 17.11 -6.90
C ILE A 131 -16.60 16.65 -7.92
N ILE A 132 -17.07 15.39 -7.82
CA ILE A 132 -18.16 14.90 -8.66
C ILE A 132 -19.47 15.57 -8.27
N GLU A 133 -19.73 15.78 -6.98
CA GLU A 133 -20.92 16.51 -6.53
C GLU A 133 -20.90 17.96 -7.03
N ARG A 134 -19.76 18.65 -6.91
CA ARG A 134 -19.62 20.05 -7.31
C ARG A 134 -19.61 20.27 -8.83
N LEU A 135 -18.97 19.39 -9.60
CA LEU A 135 -18.74 19.59 -11.04
C LEU A 135 -19.54 18.64 -11.95
N GLY A 136 -20.29 17.70 -11.38
CA GLY A 136 -21.03 16.68 -12.14
C GLY A 136 -22.13 17.26 -13.04
N GLU A 137 -22.87 18.27 -12.57
CA GLU A 137 -23.87 18.96 -13.40
C GLU A 137 -23.24 19.68 -14.59
N GLU A 138 -22.12 20.38 -14.38
CA GLU A 138 -21.39 21.07 -15.45
C GLU A 138 -20.74 20.08 -16.43
N HIS A 139 -20.26 18.95 -15.94
CA HIS A 139 -19.78 17.84 -16.76
C HIS A 139 -20.88 17.33 -17.70
N ILE A 140 -22.08 17.05 -17.17
CA ILE A 140 -23.23 16.60 -17.97
C ILE A 140 -23.60 17.63 -19.04
N ARG A 141 -23.57 18.92 -18.70
CA ARG A 141 -23.91 20.01 -19.62
C ARG A 141 -22.89 20.20 -20.74
N THR A 142 -21.61 20.02 -20.45
CA THR A 142 -20.51 20.41 -21.36
C THR A 142 -19.82 19.23 -22.05
N GLY A 143 -19.97 18.02 -21.53
CA GLY A 143 -19.24 16.83 -21.98
C GLY A 143 -17.74 16.85 -21.64
N LYS A 144 -17.25 17.82 -20.84
CA LYS A 144 -15.85 17.89 -20.43
C LYS A 144 -15.60 16.97 -19.24
N PRO A 145 -14.64 16.03 -19.28
CA PRO A 145 -14.28 15.22 -18.11
C PRO A 145 -13.82 16.09 -16.94
N ILE A 146 -14.02 15.58 -15.73
CA ILE A 146 -13.53 16.20 -14.50
C ILE A 146 -12.14 15.62 -14.20
N VAL A 147 -11.12 16.46 -14.17
CA VAL A 147 -9.73 16.07 -13.87
C VAL A 147 -9.37 16.55 -12.47
N TYR A 148 -8.75 15.70 -11.66
CA TYR A 148 -8.32 16.04 -10.30
C TYR A 148 -7.20 15.12 -9.79
N THR A 149 -6.64 15.49 -8.64
CA THR A 149 -5.60 14.72 -7.95
C THR A 149 -5.90 14.60 -6.45
N SER A 150 -5.01 13.93 -5.71
CA SER A 150 -5.07 13.75 -4.25
C SER A 150 -3.72 14.06 -3.61
N ALA A 151 -3.53 13.67 -2.34
CA ALA A 151 -2.22 13.70 -1.70
C ALA A 151 -1.22 12.76 -2.42
N ASP A 152 -1.70 11.61 -2.90
CA ASP A 152 -0.92 10.67 -3.71
C ASP A 152 -0.51 11.19 -5.09
N SER A 153 0.53 10.58 -5.66
CA SER A 153 0.92 10.73 -7.06
C SER A 153 -0.06 10.04 -8.01
N VAL A 154 -1.20 10.70 -8.28
CA VAL A 154 -2.25 10.19 -9.16
C VAL A 154 -2.80 11.24 -10.11
N PHE A 155 -3.35 10.80 -11.24
CA PHE A 155 -4.16 11.61 -12.15
C PHE A 155 -5.53 10.96 -12.32
N GLN A 156 -6.59 11.61 -11.85
CA GLN A 156 -7.92 11.02 -11.83
C GLN A 156 -8.82 11.71 -12.85
N ILE A 157 -9.55 10.91 -13.62
CA ILE A 157 -10.48 11.37 -14.65
C ILE A 157 -11.86 10.82 -14.32
N ALA A 158 -12.79 11.71 -13.95
CA ALA A 158 -14.17 11.36 -13.67
C ALA A 158 -15.09 11.79 -14.82
N ALA A 159 -16.02 10.90 -15.17
CA ALA A 159 -17.05 11.17 -16.17
C ALA A 159 -18.31 10.37 -15.89
N HIS A 160 -19.46 10.97 -16.22
CA HIS A 160 -20.75 10.33 -16.15
C HIS A 160 -20.88 9.33 -17.30
N GLU A 161 -21.25 8.08 -17.01
CA GLU A 161 -21.22 6.98 -18.01
C GLU A 161 -22.14 7.24 -19.22
N ASP A 162 -23.25 7.96 -19.03
CA ASP A 162 -24.16 8.34 -20.12
C ASP A 162 -23.64 9.50 -21.00
N ILE A 163 -22.58 10.20 -20.58
CA ILE A 163 -22.04 11.40 -21.26
C ILE A 163 -20.72 11.09 -21.95
N ILE A 164 -19.80 10.43 -21.25
CA ILE A 164 -18.59 9.85 -21.83
C ILE A 164 -18.67 8.34 -21.57
N PRO A 165 -18.91 7.52 -22.62
CA PRO A 165 -18.95 6.08 -22.49
C PRO A 165 -17.67 5.53 -21.87
N LEU A 166 -17.77 4.42 -21.14
CA LEU A 166 -16.63 3.81 -20.44
C LEU A 166 -15.41 3.57 -21.35
N GLU A 167 -15.64 3.11 -22.58
CA GLU A 167 -14.56 2.88 -23.55
C GLU A 167 -13.77 4.16 -23.86
N ASP A 168 -14.45 5.30 -23.99
CA ASP A 168 -13.79 6.59 -24.21
C ASP A 168 -13.06 7.09 -22.96
N LEU A 169 -13.64 6.89 -21.77
CA LEU A 169 -12.97 7.20 -20.50
C LEU A 169 -11.68 6.38 -20.35
N TYR A 170 -11.74 5.08 -20.63
CA TYR A 170 -10.58 4.20 -20.59
C TYR A 170 -9.53 4.57 -21.62
N ARG A 171 -9.94 4.87 -22.86
CA ARG A 171 -9.04 5.37 -23.91
C ARG A 171 -8.35 6.67 -23.48
N MET A 172 -9.08 7.59 -22.86
CA MET A 172 -8.54 8.85 -22.34
C MET A 172 -7.51 8.62 -21.23
N CYS A 173 -7.80 7.73 -20.28
CA CYS A 173 -6.85 7.35 -19.23
C CYS A 173 -5.60 6.68 -19.79
N GLN A 174 -5.74 5.79 -20.77
CA GLN A 174 -4.60 5.14 -21.45
C GLN A 174 -3.73 6.16 -22.18
N ILE A 175 -4.32 7.08 -22.95
CA ILE A 175 -3.57 8.17 -23.60
C ILE A 175 -2.86 9.04 -22.55
N THR A 176 -3.52 9.32 -21.44
CA THR A 176 -2.94 10.13 -20.37
C THR A 176 -1.73 9.43 -19.76
N ARG A 177 -1.81 8.11 -19.55
CA ARG A 177 -0.67 7.30 -19.09
C ARG A 177 0.48 7.31 -20.11
N ASP A 178 0.20 7.07 -21.37
CA ASP A 178 1.23 6.80 -22.38
C ASP A 178 1.88 8.06 -22.95
N LYS A 179 1.16 9.19 -22.94
CA LYS A 179 1.57 10.40 -23.69
C LYS A 179 1.54 11.70 -22.89
N VAL A 180 0.77 11.77 -21.80
CA VAL A 180 0.59 13.02 -21.04
C VAL A 180 1.43 13.01 -19.78
N CYS A 181 1.20 12.04 -18.91
CA CYS A 181 1.95 11.82 -17.68
C CYS A 181 3.23 11.02 -17.95
N VAL A 182 4.17 11.63 -18.66
CA VAL A 182 5.49 11.07 -19.00
C VAL A 182 6.62 11.99 -18.51
N GLY A 183 7.85 11.49 -18.45
CA GLY A 183 9.00 12.26 -17.98
C GLY A 183 8.81 12.76 -16.54
N ASP A 184 8.98 14.07 -16.33
CA ASP A 184 8.85 14.71 -15.01
C ASP A 184 7.42 14.63 -14.44
N TYR A 185 6.43 14.31 -15.26
CA TYR A 185 5.02 14.17 -14.85
C TYR A 185 4.58 12.71 -14.73
N TYR A 186 5.52 11.75 -14.64
CA TYR A 186 5.21 10.32 -14.63
C TYR A 186 4.66 9.85 -13.28
N VAL A 187 3.37 10.17 -13.03
CA VAL A 187 2.64 9.83 -11.81
C VAL A 187 2.50 8.33 -11.58
N GLY A 188 2.34 7.93 -10.32
CA GLY A 188 2.14 6.54 -9.92
C GLY A 188 0.95 5.87 -10.61
N ARG A 189 -0.23 6.50 -10.64
CA ARG A 189 -1.46 5.92 -11.26
C ARG A 189 -2.31 6.95 -12.02
N ILE A 190 -2.86 6.55 -13.18
CA ILE A 190 -4.02 7.23 -13.78
C ILE A 190 -5.26 6.44 -13.38
N ILE A 191 -6.34 7.10 -12.94
CA ILE A 191 -7.52 6.41 -12.43
C ILE A 191 -8.78 6.88 -13.16
N ALA A 192 -9.44 5.95 -13.82
CA ALA A 192 -10.78 6.14 -14.36
C ALA A 192 -11.80 6.12 -13.20
N ARG A 193 -12.61 7.18 -13.11
CA ARG A 193 -13.60 7.40 -12.06
C ARG A 193 -15.00 7.59 -12.65
N PRO A 194 -15.58 6.54 -13.26
CA PRO A 194 -16.93 6.62 -13.78
C PRO A 194 -17.95 6.84 -12.65
N PHE A 195 -18.99 7.60 -12.95
CA PHE A 195 -20.11 7.82 -12.05
C PHE A 195 -21.44 7.83 -12.81
N VAL A 196 -22.53 7.66 -12.06
CA VAL A 196 -23.92 7.70 -12.55
C VAL A 196 -24.77 8.54 -11.61
N GLY A 197 -25.98 8.86 -12.02
CA GLY A 197 -26.99 9.51 -11.19
C GLY A 197 -27.43 10.85 -11.76
N THR A 198 -27.95 11.71 -10.91
CA THR A 198 -28.44 13.05 -11.28
C THR A 198 -27.83 14.11 -10.36
N PRO A 199 -27.83 15.40 -10.74
CA PRO A 199 -27.40 16.47 -9.84
C PRO A 199 -28.02 16.33 -8.44
N GLY A 200 -27.20 16.40 -7.39
CA GLY A 200 -27.59 16.15 -5.99
C GLY A 200 -27.45 14.69 -5.52
N HIS A 201 -27.27 13.73 -6.43
CA HIS A 201 -27.30 12.30 -6.16
C HIS A 201 -26.35 11.50 -7.08
N PHE A 202 -25.10 11.92 -7.21
CA PHE A 202 -24.10 11.18 -7.98
C PHE A 202 -23.47 10.03 -7.18
N VAL A 203 -23.23 8.91 -7.85
CA VAL A 203 -22.62 7.72 -7.28
C VAL A 203 -21.53 7.20 -8.20
N ARG A 204 -20.32 7.02 -7.67
CA ARG A 204 -19.21 6.37 -8.38
C ARG A 204 -19.52 4.89 -8.58
N THR A 205 -19.24 4.37 -9.78
CA THR A 205 -19.52 2.97 -10.10
C THR A 205 -18.35 2.06 -9.79
N SER A 206 -18.58 0.75 -9.85
CA SER A 206 -17.52 -0.27 -9.76
C SER A 206 -16.67 -0.38 -11.03
N ASN A 207 -16.99 0.35 -12.10
CA ASN A 207 -16.26 0.33 -13.37
C ASN A 207 -14.95 1.14 -13.31
N ARG A 208 -14.46 1.44 -12.11
CA ARG A 208 -13.14 2.02 -11.86
C ARG A 208 -12.06 1.16 -12.53
N HIS A 209 -11.12 1.82 -13.18
CA HIS A 209 -9.93 1.17 -13.73
C HIS A 209 -8.69 2.01 -13.43
N ASP A 210 -7.59 1.36 -13.05
CA ASP A 210 -6.35 2.00 -12.64
C ASP A 210 -5.24 1.63 -13.64
N TYR A 211 -4.51 2.64 -14.13
CA TYR A 211 -3.37 2.49 -15.04
C TYR A 211 -2.10 2.83 -14.26
N SER A 212 -1.54 1.81 -13.64
CA SER A 212 -0.33 1.93 -12.82
C SER A 212 0.93 2.12 -13.67
N ARG A 213 1.90 2.81 -13.09
CA ARG A 213 3.26 2.85 -13.61
C ARG A 213 3.83 1.43 -13.65
N MET A 214 4.44 1.08 -14.77
CA MET A 214 5.09 -0.22 -14.92
C MET A 214 6.42 -0.24 -14.14
N PRO A 215 6.73 -1.33 -13.41
CA PRO A 215 8.06 -1.58 -12.89
C PRO A 215 9.13 -1.49 -14.00
N GLU A 216 10.19 -0.70 -13.76
CA GLU A 216 11.29 -0.54 -14.73
C GLU A 216 12.31 -1.68 -14.67
N LYS A 217 12.39 -2.34 -13.51
CA LYS A 217 13.26 -3.49 -13.27
C LYS A 217 12.42 -4.68 -12.86
N LYS A 218 12.98 -5.86 -13.13
CA LYS A 218 12.44 -7.11 -12.62
C LYS A 218 12.45 -7.07 -11.09
N MET A 219 11.35 -7.51 -10.47
CA MET A 219 11.20 -7.59 -9.01
C MET A 219 11.13 -9.03 -8.52
N VAL A 220 11.26 -9.23 -7.21
CA VAL A 220 11.37 -10.56 -6.57
C VAL A 220 10.22 -11.50 -6.97
N GLN A 221 8.99 -11.01 -7.06
CA GLN A 221 7.85 -11.84 -7.45
C GLN A 221 7.95 -12.38 -8.89
N GLN A 222 8.59 -11.66 -9.81
CA GLN A 222 8.86 -12.16 -11.16
C GLN A 222 9.97 -13.21 -11.15
N GLU A 223 10.96 -13.08 -10.26
CA GLU A 223 12.00 -14.11 -10.08
C GLU A 223 11.41 -15.41 -9.54
N LEU A 224 10.42 -15.31 -8.63
CA LEU A 224 9.66 -16.47 -8.15
C LEU A 224 8.87 -17.14 -9.28
N GLN A 225 8.18 -16.36 -10.13
CA GLN A 225 7.44 -16.91 -11.27
C GLN A 225 8.35 -17.64 -12.26
N ASP A 226 9.50 -17.05 -12.62
CA ASP A 226 10.47 -17.70 -13.51
C ASP A 226 10.98 -19.04 -12.94
N ALA A 227 11.01 -19.16 -11.61
CA ALA A 227 11.35 -20.38 -10.90
C ALA A 227 10.15 -21.35 -10.68
N ASN A 228 8.97 -21.06 -11.27
CA ASN A 228 7.72 -21.80 -11.09
C ASN A 228 7.25 -21.88 -9.62
N ILE A 229 7.47 -20.80 -8.87
CA ILE A 229 7.02 -20.66 -7.49
C ILE A 229 5.76 -19.80 -7.48
N PRO A 230 4.62 -20.32 -6.98
CA PRO A 230 3.36 -19.60 -7.06
C PRO A 230 3.41 -18.24 -6.35
N THR A 231 2.91 -17.21 -7.01
CA THR A 231 2.78 -15.86 -6.45
C THR A 231 1.33 -15.40 -6.41
N VAL A 232 0.87 -14.96 -5.24
CA VAL A 232 -0.52 -14.55 -5.02
C VAL A 232 -0.59 -13.14 -4.47
N ALA A 233 -1.34 -12.28 -5.15
CA ALA A 233 -1.66 -10.92 -4.73
C ALA A 233 -3.05 -10.86 -4.09
N VAL A 234 -3.19 -10.24 -2.92
CA VAL A 234 -4.48 -9.97 -2.27
C VAL A 234 -4.62 -8.48 -1.99
N GLY A 235 -5.82 -7.95 -2.23
CA GLY A 235 -6.10 -6.52 -2.08
C GLY A 235 -5.47 -5.69 -3.19
N LYS A 236 -4.76 -4.63 -2.82
CA LYS A 236 -4.19 -3.66 -3.77
C LYS A 236 -2.86 -4.07 -4.41
N ILE A 237 -2.30 -5.21 -4.00
CA ILE A 237 -1.01 -5.70 -4.51
C ILE A 237 -1.00 -5.83 -6.03
N GLY A 238 -2.06 -6.37 -6.64
CA GLY A 238 -2.14 -6.47 -8.11
C GLY A 238 -1.93 -5.11 -8.78
N ASP A 239 -2.71 -4.11 -8.36
CA ASP A 239 -2.64 -2.74 -8.91
C ASP A 239 -1.27 -2.08 -8.65
N ILE A 240 -0.70 -2.23 -7.44
CA ILE A 240 0.57 -1.60 -7.03
C ILE A 240 1.75 -2.08 -7.90
N TYR A 241 1.73 -3.34 -8.31
CA TYR A 241 2.75 -3.92 -9.19
C TYR A 241 2.30 -4.01 -10.65
N ALA A 242 1.26 -3.28 -11.05
CA ALA A 242 0.70 -3.29 -12.41
C ALA A 242 0.39 -4.71 -12.94
N HIS A 243 -0.04 -5.60 -12.05
CA HIS A 243 -0.28 -7.04 -12.28
C HIS A 243 0.92 -7.83 -12.82
N VAL A 244 2.13 -7.28 -12.68
CA VAL A 244 3.37 -7.93 -13.07
C VAL A 244 3.87 -8.81 -11.93
N GLY A 245 4.17 -10.09 -12.23
CA GLY A 245 4.80 -10.99 -11.28
C GLY A 245 3.85 -11.80 -10.39
N TRP A 246 2.55 -11.81 -10.71
CA TRP A 246 1.50 -12.45 -9.91
C TRP A 246 0.73 -13.50 -10.72
N ASP A 247 0.72 -14.76 -10.27
CA ASP A 247 -0.05 -15.84 -10.93
C ASP A 247 -1.55 -15.70 -10.69
N ALA A 248 -1.94 -15.16 -9.53
CA ALA A 248 -3.31 -14.88 -9.19
C ALA A 248 -3.43 -13.57 -8.41
N SER A 249 -4.52 -12.84 -8.63
CA SER A 249 -4.84 -11.60 -7.92
C SER A 249 -6.28 -11.63 -7.41
N TYR A 250 -6.46 -11.31 -6.13
CA TYR A 250 -7.74 -11.31 -5.42
C TYR A 250 -8.03 -9.92 -4.85
N PRO A 251 -8.70 -9.03 -5.60
CA PRO A 251 -9.08 -7.70 -5.12
C PRO A 251 -10.02 -7.78 -3.91
N THR A 252 -9.85 -6.85 -2.96
CA THR A 252 -10.62 -6.81 -1.72
C THR A 252 -11.46 -5.54 -1.63
N LYS A 253 -12.45 -5.55 -0.72
CA LYS A 253 -13.39 -4.45 -0.51
C LYS A 253 -13.12 -3.68 0.78
N SER A 254 -12.40 -4.30 1.71
CA SER A 254 -12.04 -3.80 3.04
C SER A 254 -10.87 -4.64 3.59
N ASN A 255 -10.25 -4.18 4.66
CA ASN A 255 -9.22 -4.90 5.41
C ASN A 255 -9.78 -6.23 5.93
N ALA A 256 -11.00 -6.21 6.48
CA ALA A 256 -11.67 -7.42 6.95
C ALA A 256 -11.89 -8.46 5.85
N HIS A 257 -12.27 -8.01 4.64
CA HIS A 257 -12.37 -8.91 3.49
C HIS A 257 -10.99 -9.47 3.10
N GLY A 258 -9.94 -8.65 3.08
CA GLY A 258 -8.57 -9.11 2.81
C GLY A 258 -8.09 -10.17 3.78
N MET A 259 -8.30 -9.93 5.08
CA MET A 259 -7.98 -10.90 6.13
C MET A 259 -8.79 -12.19 6.04
N ASN A 260 -10.01 -12.17 5.48
CA ASN A 260 -10.79 -13.39 5.24
C ASN A 260 -10.35 -14.17 3.98
N VAL A 261 -9.80 -13.48 2.97
CA VAL A 261 -9.28 -14.12 1.75
C VAL A 261 -8.05 -14.98 2.05
N VAL A 262 -7.16 -14.55 2.96
CA VAL A 262 -5.95 -15.29 3.33
C VAL A 262 -6.26 -16.71 3.83
N PRO A 263 -7.03 -16.94 4.91
CA PRO A 263 -7.34 -18.28 5.41
C PRO A 263 -8.16 -19.10 4.41
N TYR A 264 -9.03 -18.46 3.62
CA TYR A 264 -9.73 -19.12 2.52
C TYR A 264 -8.75 -19.73 1.51
N LEU A 265 -7.73 -18.98 1.08
CA LEU A 265 -6.72 -19.47 0.15
C LEU A 265 -5.80 -20.52 0.79
N LEU A 266 -5.42 -20.34 2.06
CA LEU A 266 -4.59 -21.29 2.80
C LEU A 266 -5.28 -22.66 2.99
N GLY A 267 -6.61 -22.66 3.11
CA GLY A 267 -7.43 -23.87 3.25
C GLY A 267 -7.85 -24.51 1.91
N GLN A 268 -7.49 -23.91 0.78
CA GLN A 268 -7.90 -24.36 -0.56
C GLN A 268 -6.67 -24.61 -1.45
N SER A 269 -6.28 -23.62 -2.23
CA SER A 269 -5.35 -23.78 -3.36
C SER A 269 -3.92 -23.37 -3.06
N PHE A 270 -3.68 -22.53 -2.04
CA PHE A 270 -2.35 -22.01 -1.76
C PHE A 270 -1.55 -22.95 -0.84
N THR A 271 -0.89 -23.92 -1.46
CA THR A 271 -0.11 -24.97 -0.76
C THR A 271 1.40 -24.72 -0.77
N ARG A 272 1.90 -23.78 -1.59
CA ARG A 272 3.32 -23.40 -1.70
C ARG A 272 3.44 -22.02 -2.34
N GLY A 273 4.46 -21.26 -1.97
CA GLY A 273 4.87 -20.04 -2.67
C GLY A 273 4.79 -18.78 -1.82
N PHE A 274 4.62 -17.63 -2.47
CA PHE A 274 4.57 -16.32 -1.83
C PHE A 274 3.21 -15.65 -2.01
N MET A 275 2.57 -15.29 -0.90
CA MET A 275 1.36 -14.49 -0.88
C MET A 275 1.67 -13.13 -0.28
N MET A 276 1.29 -12.07 -0.98
CA MET A 276 1.39 -10.70 -0.48
C MET A 276 0.00 -10.09 -0.39
N VAL A 277 -0.28 -9.42 0.72
CA VAL A 277 -1.58 -8.87 1.07
C VAL A 277 -1.40 -7.41 1.44
N ASN A 278 -2.16 -6.52 0.81
CA ASN A 278 -2.24 -5.12 1.27
C ASN A 278 -3.57 -4.83 1.96
N LEU A 279 -3.51 -4.21 3.15
CA LEU A 279 -4.64 -3.82 3.99
C LEU A 279 -4.78 -2.29 4.03
N VAL A 280 -5.26 -1.73 2.91
CA VAL A 280 -5.26 -0.30 2.57
C VAL A 280 -6.16 0.63 3.42
N GLU A 281 -7.09 0.12 4.23
CA GLU A 281 -8.03 1.01 4.94
C GLU A 281 -7.38 1.83 6.05
N PHE A 282 -6.27 1.34 6.64
CA PHE A 282 -5.43 2.07 7.58
C PHE A 282 -5.05 3.46 7.03
N ASP A 283 -4.49 3.45 5.82
CA ASP A 283 -4.11 4.66 5.10
C ASP A 283 -5.32 5.45 4.59
N SER A 284 -6.12 4.81 3.74
CA SER A 284 -7.12 5.49 2.90
C SER A 284 -8.37 5.99 3.65
N LEU A 285 -8.73 5.35 4.77
CA LEU A 285 -9.87 5.74 5.59
C LEU A 285 -9.48 6.49 6.87
N TYR A 286 -8.25 6.31 7.36
CA TYR A 286 -7.88 6.83 8.68
C TYR A 286 -6.66 7.76 8.65
N GLY A 287 -5.52 7.34 8.08
CA GLY A 287 -4.30 8.13 8.00
C GLY A 287 -4.51 9.48 7.28
N HIS A 288 -4.85 9.45 6.00
CA HIS A 288 -5.08 10.65 5.19
C HIS A 288 -6.22 11.53 5.71
N ARG A 289 -7.18 10.93 6.43
CA ARG A 289 -8.34 11.63 7.02
C ARG A 289 -8.08 12.14 8.42
N ARG A 290 -6.87 11.91 8.97
CA ARG A 290 -6.46 12.30 10.32
C ARG A 290 -7.46 11.82 11.38
N ASN A 291 -7.96 10.60 11.21
CA ASN A 291 -8.97 10.00 12.08
C ASN A 291 -8.34 9.01 13.05
N VAL A 292 -7.85 9.53 14.18
CA VAL A 292 -7.12 8.77 15.19
C VAL A 292 -7.94 7.61 15.77
N GLU A 293 -9.19 7.87 16.18
CA GLU A 293 -10.07 6.85 16.80
C GLU A 293 -10.43 5.73 15.82
N GLY A 294 -10.67 6.09 14.56
CA GLY A 294 -10.91 5.12 13.50
C GLY A 294 -9.69 4.27 13.21
N TYR A 295 -8.50 4.88 13.18
CA TYR A 295 -7.23 4.17 12.97
C TYR A 295 -6.99 3.16 14.10
N LYS A 296 -7.11 3.59 15.36
CA LYS A 296 -7.01 2.70 16.52
C LYS A 296 -7.93 1.49 16.38
N ARG A 297 -9.21 1.72 16.10
CA ARG A 297 -10.20 0.64 15.96
C ARG A 297 -9.83 -0.33 14.84
N ALA A 298 -9.36 0.18 13.70
CA ALA A 298 -8.94 -0.68 12.59
C ALA A 298 -7.75 -1.59 12.98
N ILE A 299 -6.82 -1.11 13.80
CA ILE A 299 -5.69 -1.92 14.30
C ILE A 299 -6.21 -3.02 15.25
N GLU A 300 -7.15 -2.68 16.14
CA GLU A 300 -7.77 -3.65 17.06
C GLU A 300 -8.60 -4.72 16.30
N ASP A 301 -9.34 -4.32 15.27
CA ASP A 301 -10.10 -5.23 14.41
C ASP A 301 -9.17 -6.17 13.61
N PHE A 302 -8.06 -5.65 13.09
CA PHE A 302 -7.03 -6.45 12.43
C PHE A 302 -6.39 -7.45 13.40
N ASP A 303 -6.01 -7.00 14.60
CA ASP A 303 -5.41 -7.87 15.62
C ASP A 303 -6.33 -9.03 16.02
N TYR A 304 -7.64 -8.77 16.12
CA TYR A 304 -8.63 -9.81 16.36
C TYR A 304 -8.64 -10.88 15.26
N GLN A 305 -8.63 -10.48 13.98
CA GLN A 305 -8.56 -11.44 12.87
C GLN A 305 -7.19 -12.13 12.75
N LEU A 306 -6.12 -11.45 13.13
CA LEU A 306 -4.77 -12.01 13.17
C LEU A 306 -4.73 -13.23 14.09
N GLY A 307 -5.35 -13.18 15.27
CA GLY A 307 -5.42 -14.33 16.18
C GLY A 307 -5.95 -15.60 15.50
N GLY A 308 -7.06 -15.47 14.76
CA GLY A 308 -7.62 -16.61 14.01
C GLY A 308 -6.75 -17.07 12.83
N LEU A 309 -5.95 -16.18 12.22
CA LEU A 309 -4.98 -16.57 11.19
C LEU A 309 -3.80 -17.35 11.78
N LEU A 310 -3.29 -16.95 12.96
CA LEU A 310 -2.17 -17.61 13.62
C LEU A 310 -2.46 -19.09 13.88
N ASP A 311 -3.68 -19.42 14.32
CA ASP A 311 -4.14 -20.80 14.56
C ASP A 311 -4.18 -21.69 13.30
N LEU A 312 -4.16 -21.10 12.11
CA LEU A 312 -4.23 -21.81 10.83
C LEU A 312 -2.86 -22.05 10.17
N LEU A 313 -1.81 -21.42 10.70
CA LEU A 313 -0.46 -21.59 10.19
C LEU A 313 0.07 -22.98 10.52
N LYS A 314 0.88 -23.53 9.61
CA LYS A 314 1.61 -24.78 9.79
C LYS A 314 3.07 -24.49 10.14
N ASP A 315 3.77 -25.50 10.68
CA ASP A 315 5.20 -25.40 11.02
C ASP A 315 6.09 -25.00 9.83
N ASP A 316 5.65 -25.24 8.59
CA ASP A 316 6.37 -24.86 7.38
C ASP A 316 5.86 -23.56 6.74
N ASP A 317 5.04 -22.77 7.45
CA ASP A 317 4.63 -21.44 7.02
C ASP A 317 5.44 -20.35 7.71
N LEU A 318 5.70 -19.26 7.00
CA LEU A 318 6.22 -18.02 7.56
C LEU A 318 5.23 -16.88 7.33
N LEU A 319 4.74 -16.30 8.42
CA LEU A 319 4.01 -15.05 8.41
C LEU A 319 5.00 -13.90 8.59
N LEU A 320 4.93 -12.90 7.72
CA LEU A 320 5.59 -11.61 7.83
C LEU A 320 4.52 -10.53 7.94
N ILE A 321 4.69 -9.58 8.85
CA ILE A 321 3.82 -8.40 8.99
C ILE A 321 4.68 -7.14 8.99
N THR A 322 4.30 -6.18 8.16
CA THR A 322 5.00 -4.91 8.03
C THR A 322 4.06 -3.78 7.62
N ALA A 323 4.62 -2.59 7.36
CA ALA A 323 3.97 -1.48 6.66
C ALA A 323 4.93 -0.99 5.56
N ASP A 324 4.47 -0.09 4.70
CA ASP A 324 5.20 0.47 3.56
C ASP A 324 5.59 1.94 3.75
N HIS A 325 5.05 2.62 4.75
CA HIS A 325 5.42 3.95 5.21
C HIS A 325 4.67 4.26 6.53
N GLY A 326 4.74 5.50 7.01
CA GLY A 326 3.84 6.05 8.04
C GLY A 326 2.71 6.89 7.43
N ASN A 327 1.63 7.09 8.18
CA ASN A 327 0.63 8.12 7.90
C ASN A 327 -0.03 8.55 9.23
N ASP A 328 0.72 9.29 10.02
CA ASP A 328 0.36 9.66 11.38
C ASP A 328 -0.94 10.49 11.39
N PRO A 329 -2.04 9.98 11.99
CA PRO A 329 -3.34 10.65 11.94
C PRO A 329 -3.42 11.92 12.78
N THR A 330 -2.36 12.27 13.52
CA THR A 330 -2.23 13.53 14.26
C THR A 330 -1.36 14.55 13.53
N TRP A 331 -0.72 14.16 12.42
CA TRP A 331 0.20 15.01 11.68
C TRP A 331 -0.51 16.14 10.93
N LYS A 332 0.23 17.19 10.62
CA LYS A 332 -0.24 18.30 9.79
C LYS A 332 -0.53 17.83 8.35
N GLY A 333 -1.39 18.57 7.65
CA GLY A 333 -1.76 18.27 6.26
C GLY A 333 -2.46 16.91 6.14
N THR A 334 -2.38 16.31 4.96
CA THR A 334 -3.04 15.03 4.64
C THR A 334 -2.12 14.05 3.92
N ASP A 335 -0.81 14.32 3.84
CA ASP A 335 0.19 13.47 3.20
C ASP A 335 0.70 12.37 4.15
N HIS A 336 1.38 11.37 3.61
CA HIS A 336 2.09 10.34 4.38
C HIS A 336 3.18 10.94 5.27
N THR A 337 3.70 10.15 6.21
CA THR A 337 4.83 10.50 7.06
C THR A 337 6.01 9.57 6.83
N ARG A 338 7.21 10.14 6.71
CA ARG A 338 8.46 9.37 6.56
C ARG A 338 8.85 8.72 7.89
N GLU A 339 8.41 7.49 8.08
CA GLU A 339 8.60 6.70 9.30
C GLU A 339 9.35 5.39 9.03
N MET A 340 9.96 4.82 10.08
CA MET A 340 10.27 3.41 10.09
C MET A 340 8.98 2.60 10.14
N VAL A 341 9.03 1.37 9.65
CA VAL A 341 7.89 0.44 9.63
C VAL A 341 8.18 -0.79 10.49
N PRO A 342 7.18 -1.43 11.10
CA PRO A 342 7.39 -2.63 11.88
C PRO A 342 7.84 -3.78 10.96
N LEU A 343 8.65 -4.69 11.48
CA LEU A 343 8.91 -6.00 10.88
C LEU A 343 8.65 -7.05 11.94
N LEU A 344 7.57 -7.80 11.78
CA LEU A 344 7.24 -8.95 12.62
C LEU A 344 7.31 -10.20 11.75
N ALA A 345 7.92 -11.26 12.26
CA ALA A 345 7.98 -12.55 11.60
C ALA A 345 7.60 -13.66 12.58
N TYR A 346 6.81 -14.62 12.10
CA TYR A 346 6.32 -15.71 12.93
C TYR A 346 6.16 -16.99 12.13
N SER A 347 6.49 -18.10 12.77
CA SER A 347 6.14 -19.45 12.34
C SER A 347 5.86 -20.30 13.56
N PRO A 348 4.89 -21.23 13.53
CA PRO A 348 4.70 -22.21 14.59
C PRO A 348 5.96 -23.02 14.92
N SER A 349 6.90 -23.15 13.97
CA SER A 349 8.17 -23.85 14.20
C SER A 349 9.19 -23.04 15.02
N MET A 350 8.93 -21.77 15.32
CA MET A 350 9.86 -20.94 16.08
C MET A 350 9.88 -21.36 17.54
N SER A 351 11.08 -21.60 18.08
CA SER A 351 11.25 -22.08 19.44
C SER A 351 11.47 -20.96 20.46
N HIS A 352 11.81 -19.76 20.00
CA HIS A 352 12.04 -18.58 20.82
C HIS A 352 11.89 -17.27 20.02
N SER A 353 11.79 -16.18 20.77
CA SER A 353 11.76 -14.82 20.25
C SER A 353 13.12 -14.36 19.71
N VAL A 354 13.10 -13.57 18.62
CA VAL A 354 14.31 -13.09 17.96
C VAL A 354 14.23 -11.57 17.74
N ALA A 355 15.16 -10.82 18.33
CA ALA A 355 15.31 -9.41 18.01
C ALA A 355 16.09 -9.26 16.70
N LEU A 356 15.40 -8.79 15.64
CA LEU A 356 15.97 -8.51 14.32
C LEU A 356 16.68 -7.15 14.27
N GLY A 357 16.42 -6.29 15.25
CA GLY A 357 16.94 -4.93 15.33
C GLY A 357 16.38 -4.02 14.22
N ASP A 358 17.07 -2.91 14.00
CA ASP A 358 16.73 -2.00 12.90
C ASP A 358 17.38 -2.50 11.60
N ARG A 359 16.57 -2.61 10.55
CA ARG A 359 16.95 -3.02 9.21
C ARG A 359 17.11 -1.78 8.33
N HIS A 360 18.13 -1.80 7.48
CA HIS A 360 18.50 -0.62 6.69
C HIS A 360 17.65 -0.41 5.43
N SER A 361 16.88 -1.42 4.99
CA SER A 361 16.04 -1.35 3.80
C SER A 361 14.83 -2.27 3.93
N PHE A 362 13.73 -1.91 3.26
CA PHE A 362 12.58 -2.80 3.11
C PHE A 362 12.91 -4.00 2.23
N ALA A 363 13.91 -3.90 1.36
CA ALA A 363 14.36 -4.97 0.45
C ALA A 363 14.85 -6.23 1.17
N ASP A 364 15.12 -6.14 2.48
CA ASP A 364 15.44 -7.29 3.34
C ASP A 364 14.33 -8.36 3.31
N ILE A 365 13.07 -7.96 3.11
CA ILE A 365 11.94 -8.88 2.89
C ILE A 365 12.16 -9.68 1.62
N GLY A 366 12.38 -9.01 0.49
CA GLY A 366 12.60 -9.64 -0.80
C GLY A 366 13.80 -10.60 -0.79
N GLU A 367 14.91 -10.20 -0.17
CA GLU A 367 16.10 -11.07 -0.02
C GLU A 367 15.80 -12.31 0.83
N THR A 368 14.97 -12.17 1.87
CA THR A 368 14.51 -13.28 2.71
C THR A 368 13.60 -14.24 1.95
N VAL A 369 12.71 -13.70 1.11
CA VAL A 369 11.86 -14.51 0.23
C VAL A 369 12.72 -15.27 -0.79
N LEU A 370 13.66 -14.60 -1.47
CA LEU A 370 14.59 -15.24 -2.41
C LEU A 370 15.40 -16.35 -1.73
N GLN A 371 16.02 -16.07 -0.58
CA GLN A 371 16.81 -17.05 0.15
C GLN A 371 15.97 -18.27 0.56
N ASN A 372 14.73 -18.05 1.02
CA ASN A 372 13.85 -19.14 1.47
C ASN A 372 13.53 -20.12 0.35
N PHE A 373 13.36 -19.61 -0.87
CA PHE A 373 13.04 -20.42 -2.03
C PHE A 373 14.29 -20.92 -2.79
N GLY A 374 15.48 -20.72 -2.22
CA GLY A 374 16.74 -21.19 -2.80
C GLY A 374 17.18 -20.41 -4.04
N LEU A 375 16.65 -19.20 -4.24
CA LEU A 375 17.00 -18.31 -5.34
C LEU A 375 18.16 -17.41 -4.97
N LYS A 376 18.85 -16.89 -5.98
CA LYS A 376 20.01 -16.02 -5.79
C LYS A 376 19.55 -14.66 -5.26
N GLN A 377 20.06 -14.30 -4.08
CA GLN A 377 19.93 -12.96 -3.48
C GLN A 377 20.59 -11.89 -4.36
N TRP A 378 20.01 -10.69 -4.36
CA TRP A 378 20.42 -9.59 -5.24
C TRP A 378 21.42 -8.63 -4.58
N GLY A 379 21.50 -8.66 -3.25
CA GLY A 379 22.36 -7.77 -2.46
C GLY A 379 21.84 -6.35 -2.37
N ILE A 380 20.54 -6.14 -2.62
CA ILE A 380 19.89 -4.83 -2.45
C ILE A 380 19.51 -4.63 -0.99
N GLY A 381 18.97 -5.68 -0.37
CA GLY A 381 18.82 -5.79 1.08
C GLY A 381 19.76 -6.85 1.65
N SER A 382 19.49 -7.25 2.88
CA SER A 382 20.13 -8.37 3.57
C SER A 382 19.08 -9.30 4.13
N SER A 383 19.10 -10.58 3.74
CA SER A 383 18.15 -11.53 4.32
C SER A 383 18.35 -11.72 5.82
N PHE A 384 17.23 -11.89 6.54
CA PHE A 384 17.18 -12.28 7.94
C PHE A 384 16.73 -13.73 8.16
N LEU A 385 16.58 -14.55 7.11
CA LEU A 385 16.03 -15.91 7.19
C LEU A 385 16.79 -16.81 8.17
N ASN A 386 18.12 -16.70 8.21
CA ASN A 386 18.94 -17.53 9.08
C ASN A 386 18.75 -17.21 10.57
N SER A 387 18.34 -15.98 10.90
CA SER A 387 18.01 -15.58 12.26
C SER A 387 16.69 -16.19 12.74
N LEU A 388 15.84 -16.71 11.84
CA LEU A 388 14.53 -17.31 12.19
C LEU A 388 14.60 -18.82 12.45
N LYS A 389 15.74 -19.46 12.17
CA LYS A 389 15.92 -20.93 12.26
C LYS A 389 16.39 -21.41 13.63
N VAL A 390 16.40 -20.54 14.62
CA VAL A 390 17.09 -20.76 15.88
C VAL A 390 16.22 -21.60 16.84
#